data_AF-A0A9N8WH69-F1
#
_entry.id   AF-A0A9N8WH69-F1
#
_cell.length_a   1.000
_cell.length_b   1.000
_cell.length_c   1.000
_cell.angle_alpha   90.00
_cell.angle_beta   90.00
_cell.angle_gamma   90.00
#
_symmetry.space_group_name_H-M   'P 1'
#
loop_
_entity.id
_entity.type
_entity.pdbx_description
1 polymer ?
#
loop_
_entity_poly.entity_id
_entity_poly.type
_entity_poly.pdbx_seq_one_letter_code
_entity_poly.pdbx_strand_id
1 'polypeptide(L)'
;MENFDVTQHINFFEKVVNLENFSPHQTLSKVKRPANQFLVFRKNVALLLKSNNVGWSSHMKRVTALASTIWKGANEQERKPFADIADEIKKKHKNEHPEYAYRPVKKNNDFKIYNPTAKKANKKQTKSNCSSPSPITIPTDTIL
;
A
#
# COMPACT_ATOMS: atom_id res chain seq x y z
N MET A 1 -11.44 26.91 2.50
CA MET A 1 -10.97 25.61 1.99
C MET A 1 -11.85 24.56 2.64
N GLU A 2 -12.53 23.72 1.89
CA GLU A 2 -13.38 22.69 2.50
C GLU A 2 -12.53 21.70 3.27
N ASN A 3 -12.79 21.62 4.58
CA ASN A 3 -12.26 20.56 5.43
C ASN A 3 -13.08 19.31 5.14
N PHE A 4 -12.60 18.47 4.21
CA PHE A 4 -13.15 17.13 4.03
C PHE A 4 -12.90 16.36 5.33
N ASP A 5 -13.92 16.30 6.19
CA ASP A 5 -13.84 15.60 7.47
C ASP A 5 -13.92 14.09 7.23
N VAL A 6 -12.73 13.52 7.07
CA VAL A 6 -12.47 12.09 6.84
C VAL A 6 -13.10 11.22 7.94
N THR A 7 -13.23 11.76 9.15
CA THR A 7 -13.72 11.07 10.35
C THR A 7 -15.24 10.98 10.43
N GLN A 8 -15.99 11.83 9.71
CA GLN A 8 -17.47 11.79 9.70
C GLN A 8 -18.03 10.70 8.78
N HIS A 9 -17.24 10.20 7.83
CA HIS A 9 -17.64 9.05 7.01
C HIS A 9 -17.35 7.72 7.71
N ILE A 10 -18.18 7.42 8.73
CA ILE A 10 -18.14 6.17 9.51
C ILE A 10 -18.18 4.91 8.62
N ASN A 11 -18.78 4.99 7.42
CA ASN A 11 -18.88 3.89 6.47
C ASN A 11 -17.79 3.96 5.35
N PHE A 12 -16.67 4.64 5.59
CA PHE A 12 -15.54 4.71 4.65
C PHE A 12 -14.97 3.33 4.30
N PHE A 13 -14.97 2.40 5.25
CA PHE A 13 -14.53 1.02 5.07
C PHE A 13 -15.57 0.13 4.39
N GLU A 14 -16.87 0.41 4.59
CA GLU A 14 -17.96 -0.42 4.06
C GLU A 14 -18.33 -0.10 2.61
N LYS A 15 -18.31 1.17 2.20
CA LYS A 15 -18.75 1.59 0.85
C LYS A 15 -17.86 1.11 -0.30
N VAL A 16 -16.73 0.43 -0.02
CA VAL A 16 -15.66 0.26 -1.02
C VAL A 16 -15.03 -1.15 -1.06
N VAL A 17 -15.89 -2.16 -1.12
CA VAL A 17 -15.50 -3.54 -1.49
C VAL A 17 -16.06 -3.87 -2.87
N ASN A 18 -15.33 -3.50 -3.92
CA ASN A 18 -15.57 -3.96 -5.29
C ASN A 18 -14.23 -4.35 -5.95
N LEU A 19 -14.03 -5.67 -6.10
CA LEU A 19 -12.82 -6.29 -6.63
C LEU A 19 -12.51 -5.90 -8.08
N GLU A 20 -13.53 -5.55 -8.88
CA GLU A 20 -13.41 -5.37 -10.33
C GLU A 20 -12.48 -4.22 -10.75
N ASN A 21 -12.39 -3.16 -9.95
CA ASN A 21 -11.51 -2.00 -10.22
C ASN A 21 -10.02 -2.28 -9.96
N PHE A 22 -9.65 -3.52 -9.61
CA PHE A 22 -8.26 -3.93 -9.45
C PHE A 22 -7.62 -4.58 -10.67
N SER A 23 -8.38 -4.79 -11.75
CA SER A 23 -7.82 -5.22 -13.04
C SER A 23 -6.61 -4.35 -13.42
N PRO A 24 -5.41 -4.93 -13.54
CA PRO A 24 -4.24 -4.16 -13.91
C PRO A 24 -4.41 -3.75 -15.37
N HIS A 25 -4.58 -2.46 -15.63
CA HIS A 25 -4.58 -1.94 -17.00
C HIS A 25 -3.28 -2.38 -17.69
N GLN A 26 -3.35 -3.42 -18.52
CA GLN A 26 -2.16 -4.10 -19.02
C GLN A 26 -1.49 -3.16 -20.02
N THR A 27 -0.28 -2.73 -19.69
CA THR A 27 0.62 -2.14 -20.68
C THR A 27 1.20 -3.29 -21.47
N LEU A 28 0.95 -3.34 -22.78
CA LEU A 28 1.18 -4.50 -23.68
C LEU A 28 2.57 -5.16 -23.57
N SER A 29 3.58 -4.46 -23.04
CA SER A 29 4.96 -4.95 -22.88
C SER A 29 5.35 -5.42 -21.48
N LYS A 30 4.52 -5.23 -20.44
CA LYS A 30 4.93 -5.54 -19.05
C LYS A 30 3.79 -5.83 -18.06
N VAL A 31 3.86 -7.02 -17.47
CA VAL A 31 3.08 -7.45 -16.31
C VAL A 31 3.40 -6.56 -15.09
N LYS A 32 2.36 -5.96 -14.49
CA LYS A 32 2.46 -5.11 -13.29
C LYS A 32 2.42 -5.98 -12.03
N ARG A 33 3.05 -5.52 -10.94
CA ARG A 33 3.00 -6.21 -9.63
C ARG A 33 1.54 -6.32 -9.14
N PRO A 34 1.17 -7.38 -8.40
CA PRO A 34 -0.10 -7.43 -7.69
C PRO A 34 -0.17 -6.31 -6.64
N ALA A 35 -1.38 -5.82 -6.37
CA ALA A 35 -1.59 -4.78 -5.36
C ALA A 35 -1.54 -5.39 -3.95
N ASN A 36 -0.85 -4.72 -3.02
CA ASN A 36 -0.93 -5.06 -1.59
C ASN A 36 -2.13 -4.35 -0.93
N GLN A 37 -2.47 -4.75 0.29
CA GLN A 37 -3.59 -4.20 1.07
C GLN A 37 -3.64 -2.65 1.10
N PHE A 38 -2.50 -1.98 1.27
CA PHE A 38 -2.45 -0.52 1.25
C PHE A 38 -2.68 0.09 -0.14
N LEU A 39 -2.23 -0.58 -1.22
CA LEU A 39 -2.56 -0.15 -2.58
C LEU A 39 -4.03 -0.37 -2.92
N VAL A 40 -4.66 -1.41 -2.37
CA VAL A 40 -6.12 -1.61 -2.44
C VAL A 40 -6.83 -0.42 -1.80
N PHE A 41 -6.55 -0.21 -0.52
CA PHE A 41 -7.04 0.92 0.28
C PHE A 41 -6.86 2.29 -0.41
N ARG A 42 -5.65 2.60 -0.90
CA ARG A 42 -5.34 3.89 -1.51
C ARG A 42 -6.10 4.13 -2.83
N LYS A 43 -6.39 3.10 -3.62
CA LYS A 43 -7.25 3.27 -4.81
C LYS A 43 -8.68 3.60 -4.38
N ASN A 44 -9.19 2.97 -3.32
CA ASN A 44 -10.52 3.25 -2.77
C ASN A 44 -10.64 4.69 -2.28
N VAL A 45 -9.63 5.22 -1.56
CA VAL A 45 -9.53 6.67 -1.24
C VAL A 45 -9.61 7.52 -2.51
N ALA A 46 -8.83 7.19 -3.55
CA ALA A 46 -8.83 7.96 -4.80
C ALA A 46 -10.19 7.96 -5.52
N LEU A 47 -10.89 6.82 -5.51
CA LEU A 47 -12.22 6.68 -6.12
C LEU A 47 -13.28 7.49 -5.36
N LEU A 48 -13.28 7.44 -4.01
CA LEU A 48 -14.19 8.24 -3.18
C LEU A 48 -13.96 9.75 -3.36
N LEU A 49 -12.70 10.18 -3.39
CA LEU A 49 -12.38 11.58 -3.68
C LEU A 49 -12.82 11.98 -5.09
N LYS A 50 -12.73 11.08 -6.08
CA LYS A 50 -13.23 11.32 -7.43
C LYS A 50 -14.75 11.40 -7.49
N SER A 51 -15.49 10.52 -6.81
CA SER A 51 -16.97 10.55 -6.77
C SER A 51 -17.51 11.79 -6.07
N ASN A 52 -16.79 12.29 -5.06
CA ASN A 52 -17.11 13.54 -4.37
C ASN A 52 -16.59 14.78 -5.11
N ASN A 53 -16.24 14.67 -6.40
CA ASN A 53 -15.73 15.75 -7.26
C ASN A 53 -14.53 16.55 -6.67
N VAL A 54 -13.75 15.92 -5.79
CA VAL A 54 -12.61 16.57 -5.13
C VAL A 54 -11.52 16.81 -6.17
N GLY A 55 -11.31 18.07 -6.55
CA GLY A 55 -10.41 18.45 -7.65
C GLY A 55 -8.95 18.00 -7.49
N TRP A 56 -8.50 17.72 -6.26
CA TRP A 56 -7.15 17.19 -5.99
C TRP A 56 -7.08 15.64 -5.94
N SER A 57 -8.16 14.91 -6.23
CA SER A 57 -8.20 13.44 -6.29
C SER A 57 -7.17 12.83 -7.26
N SER A 58 -6.80 13.55 -8.32
CA SER A 58 -5.75 13.16 -9.27
C SER A 58 -4.33 13.30 -8.68
N HIS A 59 -4.13 14.16 -7.68
CA HIS A 59 -2.83 14.46 -7.10
C HIS A 59 -2.41 13.36 -6.13
N MET A 60 -1.83 12.28 -6.67
CA MET A 60 -1.38 11.10 -5.93
C MET A 60 -0.51 11.40 -4.70
N LYS A 61 0.24 12.51 -4.67
CA LYS A 61 0.95 12.98 -3.46
C LYS A 61 0.00 13.22 -2.27
N ARG A 62 -1.09 13.97 -2.49
CA ARG A 62 -2.10 14.28 -1.46
C ARG A 62 -2.92 13.04 -1.09
N VAL A 63 -3.35 12.26 -2.09
CA VAL A 63 -4.08 11.00 -1.88
C VAL A 63 -3.25 10.01 -1.05
N THR A 64 -1.95 9.86 -1.34
CA THR A 64 -1.08 8.94 -0.59
C THR A 64 -0.84 9.45 0.84
N ALA A 65 -0.67 10.77 1.03
CA ALA A 65 -0.55 11.35 2.36
C ALA A 65 -1.80 11.09 3.21
N LEU A 66 -2.99 11.41 2.68
CA LEU A 66 -4.26 11.16 3.35
C LEU A 66 -4.45 9.67 3.66
N ALA A 67 -4.29 8.80 2.65
CA ALA A 67 -4.44 7.36 2.81
C ALA A 67 -3.47 6.80 3.88
N SER A 68 -2.25 7.34 3.97
CA SER A 68 -1.28 6.91 4.98
C SER A 68 -1.69 7.30 6.40
N THR A 69 -2.35 8.45 6.58
CA THR A 69 -2.89 8.88 7.88
C THR A 69 -4.04 7.98 8.32
N ILE A 70 -5.04 7.76 7.44
CA ILE A 70 -6.20 6.90 7.76
C ILE A 70 -5.73 5.47 8.02
N TRP A 71 -4.89 4.90 7.16
CA TRP A 71 -4.41 3.52 7.29
C TRP A 71 -3.71 3.28 8.63
N LYS A 72 -2.94 4.26 9.13
CA LYS A 72 -2.27 4.17 10.45
C LYS A 72 -3.25 4.16 11.61
N GLY A 73 -4.34 4.94 11.52
CA GLY A 73 -5.41 4.95 12.52
C GLY A 73 -6.36 3.75 12.45
N ALA A 74 -6.42 3.06 11.31
CA ALA A 74 -7.32 1.93 11.10
C ALA A 74 -6.98 0.72 11.98
N ASN A 75 -8.01 0.11 12.57
CA ASN A 75 -7.97 -1.12 13.35
C ASN A 75 -7.83 -2.36 12.46
N GLU A 76 -7.56 -3.51 13.07
CA GLU A 76 -7.38 -4.78 12.33
C GLU A 76 -8.65 -5.19 11.56
N GLN A 77 -9.84 -5.07 12.15
CA GLN A 77 -11.12 -5.37 11.49
C GLN A 77 -11.36 -4.51 10.25
N GLU A 78 -10.94 -3.25 10.28
CA GLU A 78 -11.04 -2.30 9.17
C GLU A 78 -10.01 -2.59 8.06
N ARG A 79 -8.84 -3.12 8.42
CA ARG A 79 -7.80 -3.51 7.45
C ARG A 79 -8.05 -4.87 6.81
N LYS A 80 -8.66 -5.81 7.54
CA LYS A 80 -8.96 -7.19 7.14
C LYS A 80 -9.55 -7.32 5.72
N PRO A 81 -10.65 -6.63 5.33
CA PRO A 81 -11.20 -6.76 3.98
C PRO A 81 -10.19 -6.41 2.88
N PHE A 82 -9.25 -5.48 3.12
CA PHE A 82 -8.21 -5.16 2.13
C PHE A 82 -7.04 -6.15 2.14
N ALA A 83 -6.81 -6.87 3.23
CA ALA A 83 -5.89 -8.01 3.25
C ALA A 83 -6.45 -9.14 2.40
N ASP A 84 -7.70 -9.54 2.64
CA ASP A 84 -8.41 -10.59 1.91
C ASP A 84 -8.44 -10.29 0.39
N ILE A 85 -8.80 -9.05 0.01
CA ILE A 85 -8.77 -8.59 -1.39
C ILE A 85 -7.34 -8.62 -1.99
N ALA A 86 -6.32 -8.25 -1.21
CA ALA A 86 -4.94 -8.25 -1.70
C ALA A 86 -4.39 -9.66 -1.92
N ASP A 87 -4.75 -10.62 -1.06
CA ASP A 87 -4.36 -12.01 -1.23
C ASP A 87 -5.12 -12.68 -2.39
N GLU A 88 -6.40 -12.37 -2.62
CA GLU A 88 -7.10 -12.80 -3.85
C GLU A 88 -6.50 -12.18 -5.13
N ILE A 89 -6.13 -10.88 -5.12
CA ILE A 89 -5.41 -10.25 -6.24
C ILE A 89 -4.05 -10.95 -6.49
N LYS A 90 -3.32 -11.29 -5.43
CA LYS A 90 -2.01 -11.98 -5.50
C LYS A 90 -2.15 -13.43 -5.99
N LYS A 91 -3.19 -14.15 -5.55
CA LYS A 91 -3.54 -15.50 -5.99
C LYS A 91 -3.95 -15.52 -7.45
N LYS A 92 -4.87 -14.64 -7.86
CA LYS A 92 -5.26 -14.44 -9.26
C LYS A 92 -4.04 -14.13 -10.14
N HIS A 93 -3.20 -13.20 -9.71
CA HIS A 93 -1.97 -12.83 -10.44
C HIS A 93 -0.98 -13.99 -10.59
N LYS A 94 -0.79 -14.82 -9.55
CA LYS A 94 0.06 -16.01 -9.60
C LYS A 94 -0.50 -17.06 -10.57
N ASN A 95 -1.82 -17.19 -10.66
CA ASN A 95 -2.48 -18.12 -11.57
C ASN A 95 -2.45 -17.63 -13.03
N GLU A 96 -2.62 -16.32 -13.26
CA GLU A 96 -2.59 -15.70 -14.59
C GLU A 96 -1.17 -15.56 -15.17
N HIS A 97 -0.16 -15.41 -14.31
CA HIS A 97 1.24 -15.22 -14.69
C HIS A 97 2.17 -16.12 -13.85
N PRO A 98 2.15 -17.45 -14.05
CA PRO A 98 3.01 -18.39 -13.32
C PRO A 98 4.52 -18.12 -13.57
N GLU A 99 4.88 -17.57 -14.72
CA GLU A 99 6.24 -17.15 -15.07
C GLU A 99 6.68 -15.80 -14.47
N TYR A 100 5.79 -15.12 -13.72
CA TYR A 100 6.08 -13.80 -13.15
C TYR A 100 7.18 -13.83 -12.08
N ALA A 101 8.37 -13.39 -12.45
CA ALA A 101 9.47 -13.13 -11.53
C ALA A 101 9.64 -11.63 -11.26
N TYR A 102 9.63 -11.21 -9.99
CA TYR A 102 9.92 -9.83 -9.64
C TYR A 102 11.39 -9.48 -9.89
N ARG A 103 11.66 -8.75 -10.98
CA ARG A 103 12.99 -8.22 -11.32
C ARG A 103 13.06 -6.70 -11.02
N PRO A 104 13.76 -6.26 -9.96
CA PRO A 104 13.96 -4.84 -9.68
C PRO A 104 14.84 -4.19 -10.76
N VAL A 105 14.28 -3.21 -11.49
CA VAL A 105 15.06 -2.40 -12.43
C VAL A 105 15.76 -1.29 -11.65
N LYS A 106 17.09 -1.31 -11.59
CA LYS A 106 17.88 -0.14 -11.20
C LYS A 106 17.69 0.92 -12.28
N LYS A 107 17.19 2.10 -11.92
CA LYS A 107 17.30 3.27 -12.78
C LYS A 107 18.73 3.80 -12.63
N ASN A 108 19.40 4.10 -13.74
CA ASN A 108 20.65 4.86 -13.69
C ASN A 108 20.30 6.24 -13.13
N ASN A 109 20.90 6.59 -11.99
CA ASN A 109 20.55 7.78 -11.24
C ASN A 109 21.39 8.97 -11.72
N ASP A 110 21.10 9.48 -12.92
CA ASP A 110 21.52 10.84 -13.33
C ASP A 110 20.71 11.94 -12.60
N PHE A 111 20.07 11.58 -11.49
CA PHE A 111 19.47 12.51 -10.55
C PHE A 111 20.59 13.19 -9.78
N LYS A 112 20.82 14.49 -10.06
CA LYS A 112 21.61 15.38 -9.20
C LYS A 112 21.30 15.07 -7.73
N ILE A 113 22.34 14.73 -6.96
CA ILE A 113 22.20 14.41 -5.54
C ILE A 113 21.64 15.66 -4.83
N TYR A 114 20.35 15.61 -4.51
CA TYR A 114 19.73 16.57 -3.61
C TYR A 114 20.27 16.30 -2.20
N ASN A 115 21.32 17.04 -1.82
CA ASN A 115 21.88 17.00 -0.47
C ASN A 115 20.91 17.66 0.52
N PRO A 116 20.22 16.91 1.41
CA PRO A 116 19.26 17.48 2.34
C PRO A 116 19.93 18.15 3.55
N THR A 117 21.23 17.95 3.72
CA THR A 117 22.04 18.33 4.89
C THR A 117 22.20 19.84 5.08
N ALA A 118 21.80 20.66 4.10
CA ALA A 118 22.00 22.11 4.15
C ALA A 118 20.98 22.90 5.00
N LYS A 119 19.86 22.31 5.47
CA LYS A 119 18.82 23.06 6.22
C LYS A 119 18.21 22.34 7.44
N LYS A 120 18.71 22.77 8.61
CA LYS A 120 18.03 22.88 9.92
C LYS A 120 17.66 21.60 10.69
N ALA A 121 18.57 21.26 11.61
CA ALA A 121 18.34 21.19 13.06
C ALA A 121 17.03 20.60 13.64
N ASN A 122 17.22 19.53 14.41
CA ASN A 122 16.54 19.20 15.67
C ASN A 122 15.05 18.78 15.64
N LYS A 123 14.82 17.47 15.55
CA LYS A 123 13.73 16.82 16.32
C LYS A 123 14.18 15.44 16.78
N LYS A 124 14.43 15.28 18.09
CA LYS A 124 14.72 13.99 18.72
C LYS A 124 13.51 13.06 18.54
N GLN A 125 13.73 11.86 18.01
CA GLN A 125 12.83 10.72 18.19
C GLN A 125 13.66 9.51 18.60
N THR A 126 13.11 8.73 19.54
CA THR A 126 13.77 7.66 20.26
C THR A 126 13.99 6.43 19.38
N LYS A 127 15.11 5.75 19.56
CA LYS A 127 15.37 4.44 18.95
C LYS A 127 14.58 3.38 19.69
N SER A 128 13.62 2.74 19.05
CA SER A 128 13.16 1.39 19.43
C SER A 128 13.81 0.38 18.50
N ASN A 129 14.57 -0.56 19.06
CA ASN A 129 15.25 -1.60 18.27
C ASN A 129 14.23 -2.63 17.80
N CYS A 130 14.00 -2.70 16.48
CA CYS A 130 13.33 -3.84 15.85
C CYS A 130 14.34 -4.97 15.60
N SER A 131 14.69 -5.70 16.65
CA SER A 131 15.47 -6.94 16.53
C SER A 131 14.65 -7.97 15.76
N SER A 132 15.09 -8.34 14.56
CA SER A 132 14.49 -9.45 13.81
C SER A 132 14.72 -10.78 14.55
N PRO A 133 13.68 -11.58 14.87
CA PRO A 133 13.89 -12.95 15.32
C PRO A 133 14.38 -13.81 14.16
N SER A 134 15.51 -14.49 14.36
CA SER A 134 16.05 -15.49 13.43
C SER A 134 15.19 -16.76 13.40
N PRO A 135 15.33 -17.65 12.39
CA PRO A 135 14.50 -18.84 12.25
C PRO A 135 14.75 -19.83 13.39
N ILE A 136 13.68 -20.42 13.93
CA ILE A 136 13.77 -21.54 14.88
C ILE A 136 13.94 -22.82 14.07
N THR A 137 15.09 -23.47 14.22
CA THR A 137 15.33 -24.84 13.76
C THR A 137 14.51 -25.80 14.63
N ILE A 138 13.67 -26.63 14.01
CA ILE A 138 12.99 -27.74 14.69
C ILE A 138 13.92 -28.97 14.61
N PRO A 139 14.31 -29.59 15.73
CA PRO A 139 15.07 -30.84 15.71
C PRO A 139 14.17 -32.02 15.29
N THR A 140 14.68 -32.87 14.41
CA THR A 140 14.13 -34.20 14.15
C THR A 140 14.53 -35.16 15.28
N ASP A 141 13.57 -35.79 15.94
CA ASP A 141 13.80 -37.05 16.66
C ASP A 141 12.57 -37.97 16.63
N THR A 142 12.74 -39.07 15.88
CA THR A 142 12.49 -40.46 16.29
C THR A 142 11.42 -40.73 17.38
N ILE A 143 10.15 -40.84 16.98
CA ILE A 143 9.19 -41.84 17.49
C ILE A 143 8.33 -42.29 16.28
N LEU A 144 8.09 -43.58 16.01
CA LEU A 144 8.58 -44.81 16.65
C LEU A 144 9.33 -45.65 15.61
#